data_AF-A0A2N5A6P0-F1
#
_entry.id   AF-A0A2N5A6P0-F1
#
_cell.length_a   1.000
_cell.length_b   1.000
_cell.length_c   1.000
_cell.angle_alpha   90.00
_cell.angle_beta   90.00
_cell.angle_gamma   90.00
#
_symmetry.space_group_name_H-M   'P 1'
#
loop_
_entity.id
_entity.type
_entity.pdbx_description
1 polymer ?
#
loop_
_entity_poly.entity_id
_entity_poly.type
_entity_poly.pdbx_seq_one_letter_code
_entity_poly.pdbx_strand_id
1 'polypeptide(L)'
;MDFTKFMALVTYQKIFLCRSDLFDDPYEGTFPRKIIEYVHNMNESDIDESTSEYIKQMYNFNKNVRKHTYISCWHANDFESAAMWDLYSKNDASVAIETTYVDIKNLLPPEAMIGLVKYIDYDKDVFPLNNT
;
A
#
# COMPACT_ATOMS: atom_id res chain seq x y z
N MET A 1 8.47 -12.76 -10.00
CA MET A 1 9.69 -12.08 -9.46
C MET A 1 10.86 -12.39 -10.39
N ASP A 2 11.74 -11.42 -10.70
CA ASP A 2 12.93 -11.70 -11.53
C ASP A 2 14.05 -12.40 -10.76
N PHE A 3 14.96 -13.06 -11.49
CA PHE A 3 16.05 -13.85 -10.91
C PHE A 3 16.95 -13.03 -9.96
N THR A 4 17.24 -11.77 -10.28
CA THR A 4 18.09 -10.92 -9.44
C THR A 4 17.44 -10.65 -8.09
N LYS A 5 16.14 -10.33 -8.06
CA LYS A 5 15.38 -10.16 -6.81
C LYS A 5 15.30 -11.46 -6.01
N PHE A 6 15.12 -12.60 -6.67
CA PHE A 6 15.15 -13.91 -6.02
C PHE A 6 16.49 -14.19 -5.35
N MET A 7 17.60 -13.98 -6.05
CA MET A 7 18.94 -14.17 -5.49
C MET A 7 19.22 -13.24 -4.31
N ALA A 8 18.74 -11.99 -4.36
CA ALA A 8 18.83 -11.06 -3.24
C ALA A 8 18.07 -11.59 -2.02
N LEU A 9 16.85 -12.10 -2.19
CA LEU A 9 16.07 -12.69 -1.10
C LEU A 9 16.79 -13.88 -0.47
N VAL A 10 17.28 -14.83 -1.28
CA VAL A 10 17.95 -16.05 -0.78
C VAL A 10 19.26 -15.71 -0.07
N THR A 11 20.02 -14.76 -0.62
CA THR A 11 21.35 -14.38 -0.11
C THR A 11 21.25 -13.58 1.18
N TYR A 12 20.36 -12.58 1.22
CA TYR A 12 20.23 -11.71 2.39
C TYR A 12 19.25 -12.23 3.42
N GLN A 13 18.41 -13.21 3.06
CA GLN A 13 17.36 -13.78 3.91
C GLN A 13 16.45 -12.69 4.51
N LYS A 14 16.10 -11.70 3.68
CA LYS A 14 15.33 -10.52 4.07
C LYS A 14 14.24 -10.23 3.04
N ILE A 15 13.03 -9.98 3.53
CA ILE A 15 11.94 -9.47 2.70
C ILE A 15 12.24 -8.00 2.38
N PHE A 16 12.09 -7.63 1.12
CA PHE A 16 12.22 -6.24 0.68
C PHE A 16 10.94 -5.46 0.99
N LEU A 17 11.06 -4.27 1.56
CA LEU A 17 9.95 -3.35 1.71
C LEU A 17 10.23 -2.06 0.93
N CYS A 18 9.26 -1.64 0.12
CA CYS A 18 9.30 -0.41 -0.64
C CYS A 18 8.64 0.72 0.15
N ARG A 19 9.18 1.94 0.07
CA ARG A 19 8.56 3.12 0.65
C ARG A 19 7.24 3.42 -0.05
N SER A 20 6.16 3.69 0.69
CA SER A 20 4.81 3.84 0.15
C SER A 20 4.67 4.97 -0.88
N ASP A 21 5.49 6.02 -0.80
CA ASP A 21 5.52 7.11 -1.78
C ASP A 21 6.26 6.78 -3.09
N LEU A 22 6.91 5.61 -3.18
CA LEU A 22 7.61 5.15 -4.38
C LEU A 22 6.81 4.13 -5.19
N PHE A 23 5.55 3.88 -4.83
CA PHE A 23 4.64 3.02 -5.57
C PHE A 23 4.16 3.70 -6.85
N ASP A 24 3.84 2.91 -7.87
CA ASP A 24 3.33 3.42 -9.16
C ASP A 24 1.93 4.05 -9.01
N ASP A 25 1.13 3.59 -8.04
CA ASP A 25 -0.16 4.21 -7.72
C ASP A 25 0.06 5.48 -6.88
N PRO A 26 -0.25 6.69 -7.42
CA PRO A 26 -0.08 7.93 -6.68
C PRO A 26 -1.01 8.04 -5.45
N TYR A 27 -2.10 7.28 -5.44
CA TYR A 27 -3.09 7.26 -4.36
C TYR A 27 -2.76 6.25 -3.25
N GLU A 28 -1.73 5.42 -3.41
CA GLU A 28 -1.31 4.45 -2.40
C GLU A 28 -0.99 5.16 -1.06
N GLY A 29 -1.62 4.72 0.03
CA GLY A 29 -1.43 5.33 1.35
C GLY A 29 -1.98 6.77 1.50
N THR A 30 -2.79 7.25 0.56
CA THR A 30 -3.45 8.57 0.63
C THR A 30 -4.87 8.49 1.21
N PHE A 31 -5.43 9.64 1.57
CA PHE A 31 -6.84 9.72 1.95
C PHE A 31 -7.76 9.50 0.75
N PRO A 32 -8.97 8.94 0.95
CA PRO A 32 -9.98 8.81 -0.08
C PRO A 32 -10.19 10.08 -0.90
N ARG A 33 -10.39 9.94 -2.21
CA ARG A 33 -10.55 11.07 -3.14
C ARG A 33 -11.61 12.07 -2.68
N LYS A 34 -12.76 11.61 -2.17
CA LYS A 34 -13.82 12.49 -1.66
C LYS A 34 -13.36 13.40 -0.53
N ILE A 35 -12.44 12.94 0.32
CA ILE A 35 -11.83 13.79 1.36
C ILE A 35 -10.92 14.82 0.69
N ILE A 36 -10.08 14.38 -0.25
CA ILE A 36 -9.16 15.27 -0.99
C ILE A 36 -9.93 16.33 -1.83
N GLU A 37 -11.01 15.95 -2.49
CA GLU A 37 -11.87 16.82 -3.30
C GLU A 37 -12.68 17.78 -2.44
N TYR A 38 -13.21 17.31 -1.30
CA TYR A 38 -13.83 18.19 -0.30
C TYR A 38 -12.83 19.27 0.11
N VAL A 39 -11.58 18.90 0.39
CA VAL A 39 -10.50 19.82 0.73
C VAL A 39 -10.15 20.79 -0.41
N HIS A 40 -10.10 20.33 -1.66
CA HIS A 40 -9.70 21.16 -2.80
C HIS A 40 -10.81 22.07 -3.35
N ASN A 41 -12.06 21.64 -3.31
CA ASN A 41 -13.22 22.37 -3.86
C ASN A 41 -13.91 23.28 -2.83
N MET A 42 -13.35 23.35 -1.63
CA MET A 42 -13.87 24.16 -0.54
C MET A 42 -13.45 25.63 -0.73
N ASN A 43 -14.44 26.52 -0.92
CA ASN A 43 -14.21 27.96 -1.04
C ASN A 43 -13.71 28.54 0.30
N GLU A 44 -12.72 29.43 0.27
CA GLU A 44 -12.18 30.12 1.46
C GLU A 44 -13.25 30.88 2.28
N SER A 45 -14.42 31.17 1.69
CA SER A 45 -15.50 31.91 2.33
C SER A 45 -16.43 31.08 3.23
N ASP A 46 -16.42 29.75 3.11
CA ASP A 46 -17.42 28.87 3.76
C ASP A 46 -16.89 28.15 5.01
N ILE A 47 -15.63 28.41 5.38
CA ILE A 47 -14.88 27.65 6.40
C ILE A 47 -14.08 28.62 7.26
N ASP A 48 -14.13 28.44 8.57
CA ASP A 48 -13.22 29.10 9.49
C ASP A 48 -11.75 28.78 9.12
N GLU A 49 -10.91 29.81 9.09
CA GLU A 49 -9.47 29.73 8.80
C GLU A 49 -8.78 28.56 9.54
N SER A 50 -9.21 28.27 10.77
CA SER A 50 -8.67 27.17 11.58
C SER A 50 -8.86 25.78 10.95
N THR A 51 -9.97 25.54 10.26
CA THR A 51 -10.30 24.25 9.66
C THR A 51 -9.54 24.03 8.36
N SER A 52 -9.39 25.08 7.54
CA SER A 52 -8.55 25.05 6.33
C SER A 52 -7.09 24.76 6.67
N GLU A 53 -6.55 25.40 7.71
CA GLU A 53 -5.19 25.19 8.19
C GLU A 53 -4.98 23.73 8.67
N TYR A 54 -5.93 23.20 9.46
CA TYR A 54 -5.88 21.82 9.95
C TYR A 54 -5.85 20.80 8.81
N ILE A 55 -6.69 20.99 7.80
CA ILE A 55 -6.75 20.14 6.61
C ILE A 55 -5.41 20.14 5.85
N LYS A 56 -4.81 21.31 5.62
CA LYS A 56 -3.51 21.44 4.96
C LYS A 56 -2.42 20.72 5.77
N GLN A 57 -2.46 20.86 7.10
CA GLN A 57 -1.54 20.14 7.99
C GLN A 57 -1.72 18.62 7.89
N MET A 58 -2.96 18.11 7.89
CA MET A 58 -3.23 16.68 7.71
C MET A 58 -2.70 16.14 6.39
N TYR A 59 -2.89 16.89 5.29
CA TYR A 59 -2.40 16.51 3.98
C TYR A 59 -0.86 16.46 3.92
N ASN A 60 -0.18 17.47 4.47
CA ASN A 60 1.27 17.49 4.55
C ASN A 60 1.81 16.40 5.49
N PHE A 61 1.11 16.12 6.58
CA PHE A 61 1.42 15.03 7.48
C PHE A 61 1.34 13.67 6.77
N ASN A 62 0.26 13.40 6.01
CA ASN A 62 0.14 12.16 5.23
C ASN A 62 1.29 11.97 4.23
N LYS A 63 1.70 13.03 3.51
CA LYS A 63 2.87 12.98 2.63
C LYS A 63 4.14 12.55 3.36
N ASN A 64 4.33 13.03 4.59
CA ASN A 64 5.48 12.64 5.41
C ASN A 64 5.33 11.21 5.94
N VAL A 65 4.14 10.80 6.36
CA VAL A 65 3.86 9.42 6.78
C VAL A 65 4.21 8.43 5.67
N ARG A 66 3.79 8.67 4.43
CA ARG A 66 4.10 7.80 3.28
C ARG A 66 5.61 7.58 3.07
N LYS A 67 6.45 8.57 3.38
CA LYS A 67 7.92 8.46 3.33
C LYS A 67 8.52 7.63 4.47
N HIS A 68 7.75 7.33 5.50
CA HIS A 68 8.16 6.54 6.66
C HIS A 68 7.36 5.23 6.78
N THR A 69 6.45 4.96 5.82
CA THR A 69 5.71 3.71 5.69
C THR A 69 6.39 2.83 4.64
N TYR A 70 6.71 1.60 5.01
CA TYR A 70 7.36 0.62 4.15
C TYR A 70 6.46 -0.60 3.98
N ILE A 71 6.29 -1.05 2.74
CA ILE A 71 5.28 -2.04 2.36
C ILE A 71 5.92 -3.14 1.52
N SER A 72 5.56 -4.39 1.80
CA SER A 72 5.79 -5.56 0.94
C SER A 72 4.45 -6.16 0.54
N CYS A 73 4.09 -6.11 -0.74
CA CYS A 73 2.82 -6.63 -1.24
C CYS A 73 2.94 -8.11 -1.62
N TRP A 74 1.94 -8.90 -1.23
CA TRP A 74 1.79 -10.30 -1.59
C TRP A 74 0.41 -10.53 -2.17
N HIS A 75 0.31 -11.49 -3.09
CA HIS A 75 -0.97 -11.94 -3.63
C HIS A 75 -1.38 -13.22 -2.91
N ALA A 76 -2.60 -13.24 -2.38
CA ALA A 76 -3.17 -14.41 -1.72
C ALA A 76 -4.29 -14.98 -2.61
N ASN A 77 -4.10 -16.21 -3.08
CA ASN A 77 -5.08 -16.94 -3.89
C ASN A 77 -4.82 -18.44 -3.77
N ASP A 78 -5.84 -19.26 -4.00
CA ASP A 78 -5.73 -20.73 -3.92
C ASP A 78 -4.97 -21.32 -5.14
N PHE A 79 -4.90 -20.56 -6.23
CA PHE A 79 -4.30 -20.98 -7.49
C PHE A 79 -3.47 -19.86 -8.10
N GLU A 80 -2.51 -20.26 -8.94
CA GLU A 80 -1.76 -19.31 -9.76
C GLU A 80 -2.66 -18.53 -10.72
N SER A 81 -2.24 -17.31 -11.04
CA SER A 81 -2.93 -16.43 -11.98
C SER A 81 -2.03 -16.15 -13.18
N ALA A 82 -2.47 -16.57 -14.38
CA ALA A 82 -1.77 -16.25 -15.62
C ALA A 82 -1.59 -14.73 -15.80
N ALA A 83 -2.59 -13.94 -15.43
CA ALA A 83 -2.50 -12.47 -15.47
C ALA A 83 -1.41 -11.93 -14.53
N MET A 84 -1.20 -12.55 -13.36
CA MET A 84 -0.11 -12.15 -12.45
C MET A 84 1.26 -12.53 -13.01
N TRP A 85 1.36 -13.68 -13.68
CA TRP A 85 2.57 -14.05 -14.41
C TRP A 85 2.89 -13.01 -15.49
N ASP A 86 1.92 -12.62 -16.32
CA ASP A 86 2.10 -11.60 -17.36
C ASP A 86 2.50 -10.23 -16.81
N LEU A 87 1.90 -9.81 -15.68
CA LEU A 87 2.17 -8.50 -15.07
C LEU A 87 3.52 -8.42 -14.34
N TYR A 88 3.93 -9.48 -13.65
CA TYR A 88 5.07 -9.45 -12.73
C TYR A 88 6.29 -10.27 -13.17
N SER A 89 6.18 -11.02 -14.26
CA SER A 89 7.30 -11.75 -14.86
C SER A 89 7.90 -10.91 -15.97
N LYS A 90 9.22 -10.75 -15.92
CA LYS A 90 9.94 -9.98 -16.96
C LYS A 90 10.40 -10.88 -18.11
N ASN A 91 10.50 -12.18 -17.86
CA ASN A 91 10.94 -13.21 -18.80
C ASN A 91 10.64 -14.61 -18.25
N ASP A 92 10.93 -15.64 -19.05
CA ASP A 92 10.72 -17.06 -18.73
C ASP A 92 11.53 -17.58 -17.53
N ALA A 93 12.50 -16.82 -17.03
CA ALA A 93 13.29 -17.15 -15.83
C ALA A 93 12.70 -16.54 -14.54
N SER A 94 11.47 -16.02 -14.61
CA SER A 94 10.79 -15.49 -13.44
C SER A 94 10.34 -16.62 -12.52
N VAL A 95 10.39 -16.36 -11.22
CA VAL A 95 9.98 -17.31 -10.19
C VAL A 95 8.85 -16.74 -9.36
N ALA A 96 7.99 -17.62 -8.86
CA ALA A 96 7.03 -17.34 -7.82
C ALA A 96 7.55 -17.88 -6.48
N ILE A 97 7.23 -17.19 -5.39
CA ILE A 97 7.44 -17.69 -4.03
C ILE A 97 6.07 -17.90 -3.44
N GLU A 98 5.84 -19.11 -2.98
CA GLU A 98 4.64 -19.51 -2.30
C GLU A 98 4.94 -19.70 -0.81
N THR A 99 4.05 -19.20 0.02
CA THR A 99 4.10 -19.33 1.47
C THR A 99 2.71 -19.06 2.04
N THR A 100 2.51 -19.31 3.33
CA THR A 100 1.23 -19.04 3.97
C THR A 100 1.24 -17.69 4.69
N TYR A 101 0.04 -17.12 4.87
CA TYR A 101 -0.14 -15.92 5.69
C TYR A 101 0.47 -16.09 7.09
N VAL A 102 0.31 -17.28 7.68
CA VAL A 102 0.80 -17.60 9.02
C VAL A 102 2.33 -17.61 9.06
N ASP A 103 2.98 -18.19 8.04
CA ASP A 103 4.44 -18.23 7.98
C ASP A 103 5.03 -16.83 7.83
N ILE A 104 4.49 -15.99 6.94
CA ILE A 104 4.92 -14.59 6.83
C ILE A 104 4.73 -13.87 8.16
N LYS A 105 3.55 -14.01 8.79
CA LYS A 105 3.26 -13.38 10.07
C LYS A 105 4.26 -13.78 11.16
N ASN A 106 4.65 -15.04 11.21
CA ASN A 106 5.61 -15.56 12.20
C ASN A 106 7.05 -15.13 11.92
N LEU A 107 7.39 -14.81 10.66
CA LEU A 107 8.70 -14.28 10.29
C LEU A 107 8.86 -12.78 10.58
N LEU A 108 7.75 -12.05 10.67
CA LEU A 108 7.74 -10.61 10.89
C LEU A 108 7.93 -10.26 12.38
N PRO A 109 8.59 -9.13 12.69
CA PRO A 109 8.73 -8.67 14.06
C PRO A 109 7.36 -8.22 14.63
N PRO A 110 7.18 -8.20 15.96
CA PRO A 110 5.90 -7.86 16.59
C PRO A 110 5.33 -6.50 16.19
N GLU A 111 6.18 -5.55 15.82
CA GLU A 111 5.81 -4.19 15.42
C GLU A 111 5.32 -4.12 13.97
N ALA A 112 5.58 -5.14 13.15
CA ALA A 112 5.14 -5.16 11.76
C ALA A 112 3.65 -5.50 11.66
N MET A 113 2.96 -4.73 10.83
CA MET A 113 1.56 -4.98 10.50
C MET A 113 1.47 -5.88 9.26
N ILE A 114 0.53 -6.82 9.29
CA ILE A 114 0.17 -7.68 8.16
C ILE A 114 -1.35 -7.81 8.15
N GLY A 115 -1.95 -7.76 6.96
CA GLY A 115 -3.39 -7.86 6.79
C GLY A 115 -3.73 -8.22 5.34
N LEU A 116 -4.92 -8.79 5.17
CA LEU A 116 -5.49 -9.02 3.84
C LEU A 116 -6.11 -7.73 3.32
N VAL A 117 -5.75 -7.36 2.10
CA VAL A 117 -6.30 -6.16 1.46
C VAL A 117 -7.74 -6.42 1.05
N LYS A 118 -8.64 -5.57 1.51
CA LYS A 118 -10.03 -5.52 1.04
C LYS A 118 -10.19 -4.30 0.13
N TYR A 119 -10.34 -4.56 -1.16
CA TYR A 119 -10.70 -3.50 -2.12
C TYR A 119 -12.14 -3.06 -1.91
N ILE A 120 -12.37 -1.74 -1.95
CA ILE A 120 -13.68 -1.11 -1.84
C ILE A 120 -13.92 -0.21 -3.04
N ASP A 121 -15.19 -0.02 -3.39
CA ASP A 121 -15.63 0.97 -4.37
C ASP A 121 -15.85 2.30 -3.66
N TYR A 122 -14.98 3.29 -3.90
CA TYR A 122 -15.07 4.60 -3.24
C TYR A 122 -16.37 5.37 -3.54
N ASP A 123 -17.13 5.00 -4.57
CA ASP A 123 -18.42 5.61 -4.88
C ASP A 123 -19.55 5.02 -4.05
N LYS A 124 -19.46 3.74 -3.69
CA LYS A 124 -20.54 2.98 -3.05
C LYS A 124 -20.27 2.61 -1.60
N ASP A 125 -19.00 2.40 -1.25
CA ASP A 125 -18.58 1.87 0.03
C ASP A 125 -18.07 2.98 0.97
N VAL A 126 -18.22 2.75 2.27
CA VAL A 126 -17.68 3.63 3.31
C VAL A 126 -16.24 3.22 3.60
N PHE A 127 -15.33 4.18 3.57
CA PHE A 127 -13.94 3.94 3.97
C PHE A 127 -13.88 3.57 5.46
N PRO A 128 -13.39 2.38 5.82
CA PRO A 128 -13.31 1.97 7.22
C PRO A 128 -12.26 2.81 7.95
N LEU A 129 -12.68 3.48 9.04
CA LEU A 129 -11.76 4.27 9.87
C LEU A 129 -10.85 3.38 10.74
N ASN A 130 -11.24 2.13 10.95
CA ASN A 130 -10.47 1.14 11.66
C ASN A 130 -10.08 0.02 10.69
N ASN A 131 -8.78 -0.13 10.47
CA ASN A 131 -8.22 -1.31 9.84
C ASN A 131 -7.72 -2.22 10.98
N THR A 132 -8.50 -3.23 11.34
CA THR A 132 -8.05 -4.37 12.16
C THR A 132 -7.34 -5.40 11.31
#